data_AF-A0A7J4AD48-F1
#
_entry.id   AF-A0A7J4AD48-F1
#
_cell.length_a   1.000
_cell.length_b   1.000
_cell.length_c   1.000
_cell.angle_alpha   90.00
_cell.angle_beta   90.00
_cell.angle_gamma   90.00
#
_symmetry.space_group_name_H-M   'P 1'
#
loop_
_entity.id
_entity.type
_entity.pdbx_description
1 polymer ?
#
loop_
_entity_poly.entity_id
_entity_poly.type
_entity_poly.pdbx_seq_one_letter_code
_entity_poly.pdbx_strand_id
1 'polypeptide(L)' 'KGCRFHPRCPFAMSICKEKEPQLIEIEKDHYVACWLYEKK' A
#
# COMPACT_ATOMS: atom_id res chain seq x y z
N LYS A 1 -9.06 -7.33 -5.40
CA LYS A 1 -9.62 -6.49 -4.32
C LYS A 1 -8.70 -6.68 -3.12
N GLY A 2 -8.18 -5.60 -2.55
CA GLY A 2 -6.99 -5.66 -1.71
C GLY A 2 -5.68 -5.52 -2.51
N CYS A 3 -4.62 -5.05 -1.85
CA CYS A 3 -3.24 -5.00 -2.34
C CYS A 3 -2.75 -6.40 -2.77
N ARG A 4 -2.39 -6.60 -4.04
CA ARG A 4 -1.93 -7.91 -4.57
C ARG A 4 -0.73 -8.52 -3.83
N PHE A 5 0.06 -7.68 -3.17
CA PHE A 5 1.23 -8.10 -2.39
C PHE A 5 0.90 -8.56 -0.96
N HIS A 6 -0.34 -8.34 -0.48
CA HIS A 6 -0.74 -8.66 0.89
C HIS A 6 -0.47 -10.12 1.34
N PRO A 7 -0.51 -11.17 0.49
CA PRO A 7 -0.24 -12.54 0.96
C PRO A 7 1.22 -12.79 1.30
N ARG A 8 2.14 -11.95 0.80
CA ARG A 8 3.60 -12.09 0.95
C ARG A 8 4.22 -10.95 1.76
N CYS A 9 3.45 -9.93 2.10
CA CYS A 9 3.94 -8.77 2.83
C CYS A 9 4.03 -9.07 4.34
N PRO A 10 5.20 -8.90 4.99
CA PRO A 10 5.34 -9.10 6.43
C PRO A 10 4.60 -8.04 7.27
N PHE A 11 4.23 -6.91 6.64
CA PHE A 11 3.49 -5.81 7.27
C PHE A 11 2.02 -5.76 6.82
N ALA A 12 1.48 -6.85 6.28
CA ALA A 12 0.11 -6.88 5.79
C ALA A 12 -0.89 -6.59 6.91
N MET A 13 -1.78 -5.62 6.68
CA MET A 13 -2.90 -5.27 7.57
C MET A 13 -4.23 -5.76 6.98
N SER A 14 -5.29 -5.77 7.78
CA SER A 14 -6.63 -6.18 7.32
C SER A 14 -7.11 -5.37 6.10
N ILE A 15 -6.87 -4.05 6.11
CA ILE A 15 -7.19 -3.15 4.98
C ILE A 15 -6.49 -3.56 3.67
N CYS A 16 -5.30 -4.17 3.74
CA CYS A 16 -4.57 -4.64 2.57
C CYS A 16 -5.28 -5.79 1.85
N LYS A 17 -6.15 -6.55 2.52
CA LYS A 17 -6.94 -7.63 1.92
C LYS A 17 -8.25 -7.11 1.31
N GLU A 18 -8.77 -6.02 1.87
CA GLU A 18 -10.09 -5.48 1.52
C GLU A 18 -10.00 -4.42 0.42
N LYS A 19 -8.99 -3.54 0.48
CA LYS A 19 -8.87 -2.35 -0.39
C LYS A 19 -7.48 -2.25 -1.05
N GLU A 20 -7.49 -1.77 -2.29
CA GLU A 20 -6.25 -1.49 -3.05
C GLU A 20 -5.73 -0.09 -2.66
N PRO A 21 -4.46 0.04 -2.26
CA PRO A 21 -3.89 1.31 -1.85
C PRO A 21 -3.80 2.26 -3.04
N GLN A 22 -3.95 3.56 -2.77
CA GLN A 22 -3.74 4.59 -3.78
C GLN A 22 -2.26 4.71 -4.11
N LEU A 23 -1.96 5.06 -5.36
CA LEU A 23 -0.60 5.41 -5.77
C LEU A 23 -0.34 6.85 -5.32
N ILE A 24 0.57 7.01 -4.36
CA ILE A 24 0.96 8.30 -3.81
C ILE A 24 2.44 8.56 -4.09
N GLU A 25 2.81 9.83 -4.21
CA GLU A 25 4.20 10.26 -4.29
C GLU A 25 4.73 10.47 -2.86
N ILE A 26 5.77 9.74 -2.47
CA ILE A 26 6.35 9.85 -1.12
C ILE A 26 7.64 10.69 -1.10
N GLU A 27 8.33 10.76 -2.23
CA GLU A 27 9.52 11.58 -2.48
C GLU A 27 9.51 11.96 -3.97
N LYS A 28 10.31 12.97 -4.36
CA LYS A 28 10.36 13.44 -5.74
C LYS A 28 10.62 12.28 -6.72
N ASP A 29 9.70 12.09 -7.66
CA ASP A 29 9.72 11.01 -8.66
C ASP A 29 9.66 9.58 -8.06
N HIS A 30 9.26 9.42 -6.79
CA HIS A 30 9.14 8.15 -6.08
C HIS A 30 7.69 7.90 -5.65
N TYR A 31 7.04 6.96 -6.34
CA TYR A 31 5.64 6.61 -6.13
C TYR A 31 5.50 5.24 -5.46
N VAL A 32 4.59 5.16 -4.50
CA VAL A 32 4.29 3.93 -3.77
C VAL A 32 2.78 3.72 -3.67
N ALA A 33 2.34 2.49 -3.91
CA ALA A 33 0.98 2.06 -3.66
C ALA A 33 0.94 1.15 -2.43
N CYS A 34 1.02 1.74 -1.23
CA CYS A 34 1.07 0.98 0.03
C CYS A 34 0.38 1.72 1.17
N TRP A 35 -0.51 1.02 1.88
CA TRP A 35 -1.25 1.54 3.05
C TRP A 35 -0.35 1.99 4.21
N LEU A 36 0.91 1.51 4.29
CA LEU A 36 1.87 1.97 5.29
C LEU A 36 2.27 3.45 5.10
N TYR A 37 2.15 3.97 3.89
CA TYR A 37 2.60 5.33 3.55
C TYR A 37 1.44 6.29 3.27
N GLU A 38 0.18 5.85 3.37
CA GLU A 38 -1.00 6.66 3.01
C GLU A 38 -1.11 8.00 3.76
N LYS A 39 -0.48 8.14 4.93
CA LYS A 39 -0.50 9.37 5.74
C LYS A 39 0.72 10.28 5.54
N LYS A 40 1.60 9.98 4.58
CA LYS A 40 2.76 10.83 4.28
C LYS A 40 2.43 11.94 3.30
#